data_AF-A0A967SP35-F1
#
_entry.id   AF-A0A967SP35-F1
#
_cell.length_a   1.000
_cell.length_b   1.000
_cell.length_c   1.000
_cell.angle_alpha   90.00
_cell.angle_beta   90.00
_cell.angle_gamma   90.00
#
_symmetry.space_group_name_H-M   'P 1'
#
loop_
_entity.id
_entity.type
_entity.pdbx_description
1 polymer ?
#
loop_
_entity_poly.entity_id
_entity_poly.type
_entity_poly.pdbx_seq_one_letter_code
_entity_poly.pdbx_strand_id
1 'polypeptide(L)'
;MDLTAWALYAFIAAAALAGAVWHYRRREPAGRGRVTLGLLRGLALAVLVLLLFDPSVPAGPAAARTTVVLLDGSLSMRLADAGGRTRWAEAVDAAAALGPDRIELVGGRTRAVDRLEAAEPTIPTSRIAPGLRAALESGASRVVLITDGALEDAPEVRALARQSGTLEVRRVRSVPPFNAGIVELRAPRWVEAGEEATVEAVVARLGRDGPDSVEVVLLDEGRETARRTLPAPPEGRLAAVAFRYVAPAGAAGRRLIEVLLEAGDAVAEDDRRAAFVQVGSEPPGVALVSFRPDQEPRFLLPVLERALGVPGRGWLALGSDRYVRLGLGADAGGAADPAEVRDAIGSAGLVVLHGVDGGAPAWARAAVRDARRLLVFPAGETVA
;
A
#
# COMPACT_ATOMS: atom_id res chain seq x y z
N MET A 1 -0.18 39.87 25.89
CA MET A 1 -0.75 39.89 27.25
C MET A 1 -1.36 41.26 27.54
N ASP A 2 -2.57 41.31 28.06
CA ASP A 2 -3.25 42.57 28.41
C ASP A 2 -2.63 43.20 29.68
N LEU A 3 -2.82 44.52 29.86
CA LEU A 3 -2.31 45.28 31.02
C LEU A 3 -2.70 44.66 32.37
N THR A 4 -3.89 44.06 32.44
CA THR A 4 -4.42 43.35 33.61
C THR A 4 -3.63 42.08 33.92
N ALA A 5 -3.25 41.32 32.89
CA ALA A 5 -2.46 40.10 33.02
C ALA A 5 -1.02 40.42 33.45
N TRP A 6 -0.45 41.53 32.95
CA TRP A 6 0.85 42.04 33.40
C TRP A 6 0.83 42.50 34.87
N ALA A 7 -0.21 43.22 35.28
CA ALA A 7 -0.37 43.65 36.67
C ALA A 7 -0.53 42.45 37.62
N LEU A 8 -1.31 41.43 37.22
CA LEU A 8 -1.49 40.20 37.98
C LEU A 8 -0.17 39.41 38.08
N TYR A 9 0.57 39.27 36.99
CA TYR A 9 1.89 38.65 36.99
C TYR A 9 2.84 39.37 37.96
N ALA A 10 2.95 40.70 37.86
CA ALA A 10 3.83 41.49 38.72
C ALA A 10 3.47 41.33 40.21
N PHE A 11 2.18 41.30 40.54
CA PHE A 11 1.69 41.05 41.89
C PHE A 11 2.08 39.65 42.41
N ILE A 12 1.85 38.61 41.62
CA ILE A 12 2.17 37.22 41.99
C ILE A 12 3.69 37.04 42.12
N ALA A 13 4.47 37.58 41.20
CA ALA A 13 5.93 37.53 41.25
C ALA A 13 6.50 38.24 42.49
N ALA A 14 5.96 39.42 42.83
CA ALA A 14 6.34 40.14 44.04
C ALA A 14 5.97 39.36 45.31
N ALA A 15 4.78 38.75 45.36
CA ALA A 15 4.35 37.91 46.47
C ALA A 15 5.23 36.66 46.64
N ALA A 16 5.60 35.99 45.53
CA ALA A 16 6.49 34.84 45.55
C ALA A 16 7.90 35.20 46.03
N LEU A 17 8.44 36.33 45.58
CA LEU A 17 9.75 36.82 46.00
C LEU A 17 9.77 37.22 47.48
N ALA A 18 8.75 37.95 47.94
CA ALA A 18 8.58 38.32 49.34
C ALA A 18 8.40 37.08 50.24
N GLY A 19 7.60 36.11 49.80
CA GLY A 19 7.38 34.84 50.49
C GLY A 19 8.66 34.00 50.61
N ALA A 20 9.43 33.88 49.53
CA ALA A 20 10.70 33.16 49.53
C ALA A 20 11.72 33.81 50.48
N VAL A 21 11.88 35.14 50.42
CA VAL A 21 12.78 35.88 51.31
C VAL A 21 12.32 35.80 52.77
N TRP A 22 11.02 35.90 53.05
CA TRP A 22 10.47 35.75 54.40
C TRP A 22 10.70 34.34 54.96
N HIS A 23 10.49 33.30 54.14
CA HIS A 23 10.68 31.92 54.53
C HIS A 23 12.15 31.63 54.92
N TYR A 24 13.09 32.04 54.06
CA TYR A 24 14.53 31.93 54.32
C TYR A 24 14.98 32.77 55.52
N ARG A 25 14.31 33.88 55.82
CA ARG A 25 14.61 34.70 57.00
C ARG A 25 14.10 34.10 58.31
N ARG A 26 12.98 33.37 58.30
CA ARG A 26 12.36 32.84 59.53
C ARG A 26 12.67 31.37 59.83
N ARG A 27 12.91 30.54 58.82
CA ARG A 27 13.00 29.08 59.01
C ARG A 27 14.38 28.49 58.79
N GLU A 28 15.32 29.23 58.21
CA GLU A 28 16.67 28.72 57.96
C GLU A 28 17.72 29.30 58.93
N PRO A 29 18.70 28.49 59.35
CA PRO A 29 19.77 28.91 60.24
C PRO A 29 20.60 30.05 59.63
N ALA A 30 21.07 30.97 60.48
CA ALA A 30 21.73 32.20 60.04
C ALA A 30 23.10 31.92 59.39
N GLY A 31 23.15 31.83 58.07
CA GLY A 31 24.37 31.72 57.26
C GLY A 31 24.63 32.93 56.35
N ARG A 32 25.90 33.17 56.00
CA ARG A 32 26.28 34.11 54.94
C ARG A 32 25.77 33.55 53.61
N GLY A 33 24.83 34.23 52.95
CA GLY A 33 24.24 33.82 51.67
C GLY A 33 22.73 33.54 51.68
N ARG A 34 22.07 33.57 52.85
CA ARG A 34 20.61 33.32 52.97
C ARG A 34 19.73 34.24 52.11
N VAL A 35 20.12 35.50 51.96
CA VAL A 35 19.38 36.47 51.14
C VAL A 35 19.55 36.17 49.67
N THR A 36 20.76 35.80 49.26
CA THR A 36 21.08 35.40 47.88
C THR A 36 20.29 34.16 47.46
N LEU A 37 20.20 33.14 48.32
CA LEU A 37 19.40 31.93 48.06
C LEU A 37 17.89 32.24 47.99
N GLY A 38 17.38 33.07 48.92
CA GLY A 38 15.99 33.51 48.88
C GLY A 38 15.64 34.30 47.61
N LEU A 39 16.54 35.17 47.15
CA LEU A 39 16.38 35.93 45.91
C LEU A 39 16.44 35.02 44.67
N LEU A 40 17.41 34.10 44.59
CA LEU A 40 17.51 33.13 43.50
C LEU A 40 16.27 32.25 43.39
N ARG A 41 15.75 31.78 44.53
CA ARG A 41 14.53 30.96 44.56
C ARG A 41 13.28 31.78 44.21
N GLY A 42 13.20 33.01 44.69
CA GLY A 42 12.14 33.96 44.31
C GLY A 42 12.16 34.28 42.82
N LEU A 43 13.35 34.47 42.24
CA LEU A 43 13.54 34.71 40.81
C LEU A 43 13.13 33.49 39.98
N ALA A 44 13.53 32.28 40.40
CA ALA A 44 13.13 31.05 39.74
C ALA A 44 11.60 30.85 39.76
N LEU A 45 10.94 31.14 40.88
CA LEU A 45 9.47 31.11 40.97
C LEU A 45 8.82 32.17 40.09
N ALA A 46 9.37 33.39 40.03
CA ALA A 46 8.86 34.44 39.15
C ALA A 46 8.97 34.04 37.67
N VAL A 47 10.09 33.43 37.25
CA VAL A 47 10.25 32.90 35.88
C VAL A 47 9.27 31.76 35.61
N LEU A 48 9.06 30.86 36.57
CA LEU A 48 8.10 29.75 36.40
C LEU A 48 6.66 30.26 36.27
N VAL A 49 6.28 31.27 37.06
CA VAL A 49 4.99 31.96 36.91
C VAL A 49 4.91 32.68 35.57
N LEU A 50 5.99 33.33 35.12
CA LEU A 50 6.03 33.97 33.80
C LEU A 50 5.77 32.95 32.69
N LEU A 51 6.42 31.78 32.73
CA LEU A 51 6.22 30.71 31.76
C LEU A 51 4.79 30.15 31.79
N LEU A 52 4.15 30.11 32.97
CA LEU A 52 2.77 29.65 33.11
C LEU A 52 1.76 30.62 32.47
N PHE A 53 2.09 31.91 32.42
CA PHE A 53 1.29 32.93 31.75
C PHE A 53 1.50 32.99 30.24
N ASP A 54 2.45 32.20 29.70
CA ASP A 54 2.78 32.07 28.28
C ASP A 54 2.82 33.43 27.53
N PRO A 55 3.71 34.35 27.93
CA PRO A 55 3.80 35.64 27.29
C PRO A 55 4.25 35.46 25.85
N SER A 56 3.38 35.82 24.90
CA SER A 56 3.76 35.94 23.50
C SER A 56 4.87 37.00 23.38
N VAL A 57 6.11 36.55 23.18
CA VAL A 57 7.24 37.44 22.92
C VAL A 57 7.04 38.02 21.53
N PRO A 58 6.91 39.34 21.36
CA PRO A 58 6.85 39.94 20.03
C PRO A 58 8.19 39.66 19.35
N ALA A 59 8.18 38.84 18.30
CA ALA A 59 9.36 38.52 17.52
C ALA A 59 9.80 39.76 16.71
N GLY A 60 10.60 40.64 17.33
CA GLY A 60 11.40 41.67 16.65
C GLY A 60 10.64 42.72 15.81
N PRO A 61 11.33 43.76 15.33
CA PRO A 61 10.75 44.77 14.45
C PRO A 61 10.47 44.14 13.08
N ALA A 62 9.20 44.16 12.66
CA ALA A 62 8.69 43.90 11.31
C ALA A 62 9.63 43.08 10.40
N ALA A 63 9.69 41.76 10.62
CA ALA A 63 10.20 40.86 9.60
C ALA A 63 9.42 41.14 8.30
N ALA A 64 10.15 41.37 7.20
CA ALA A 64 9.54 41.41 5.88
C ALA A 64 8.54 40.25 5.76
N ARG A 65 7.36 40.50 5.19
CA ARG A 65 6.31 39.47 5.07
C ARG A 65 6.82 38.34 4.17
N THR A 66 7.54 37.39 4.75
CA THR A 66 8.10 36.23 4.05
C THR A 66 6.97 35.34 3.59
N THR A 67 6.87 35.20 2.27
CA THR A 67 5.93 34.31 1.58
C THR A 67 6.69 33.08 1.13
N VAL A 68 6.35 31.93 1.72
CA VAL A 68 6.90 30.62 1.35
C VAL A 68 5.87 29.88 0.51
N VAL A 69 6.24 29.48 -0.70
CA VAL A 69 5.42 28.62 -1.55
C VAL A 69 5.89 27.18 -1.40
N LEU A 70 4.98 26.32 -0.97
CA LEU A 70 5.16 24.87 -0.94
C LEU A 70 4.50 24.30 -2.19
N LEU A 71 5.32 23.74 -3.07
CA LEU A 71 4.86 23.16 -4.32
C LEU A 71 4.89 21.64 -4.19
N ASP A 72 3.73 21.01 -4.37
CA ASP A 72 3.62 19.55 -4.41
C ASP A 72 4.47 19.02 -5.58
N GLY A 73 5.51 18.25 -5.25
CA GLY A 73 6.42 17.65 -6.23
C GLY A 73 6.11 16.20 -6.53
N SER A 74 4.91 15.72 -6.15
CA SER A 74 4.52 14.33 -6.32
C SER A 74 4.27 13.94 -7.77
N LEU A 75 4.43 12.66 -8.10
CA LEU A 75 4.22 12.13 -9.45
C LEU A 75 2.83 12.43 -10.03
N SER A 76 1.79 12.56 -9.20
CA SER A 76 0.43 12.91 -9.65
C SER A 76 0.36 14.30 -10.28
N MET A 77 1.32 15.17 -10.00
CA MET A 77 1.43 16.49 -10.64
C MET A 77 1.87 16.40 -12.11
N ARG A 78 2.37 15.24 -12.58
CA ARG A 78 2.68 15.00 -14.01
C ARG A 78 1.43 14.77 -14.86
N LEU A 79 0.29 14.47 -14.24
CA LEU A 79 -0.93 14.18 -14.96
C LEU A 79 -1.34 15.37 -15.83
N ALA A 80 -1.56 15.09 -17.11
CA ALA A 80 -1.99 16.05 -18.11
C ALA A 80 -3.51 16.08 -18.21
N ASP A 81 -4.05 17.24 -18.59
CA ASP A 81 -5.43 17.35 -19.02
C ASP A 81 -5.60 16.85 -20.47
N ALA A 82 -6.85 16.83 -20.95
CA ALA A 82 -7.17 16.50 -22.35
C ALA A 82 -6.51 17.46 -23.37
N GLY A 83 -6.00 18.62 -22.94
CA GLY A 83 -5.25 19.57 -23.74
C GLY A 83 -3.73 19.41 -23.66
N GLY A 84 -3.23 18.37 -22.99
CA GLY A 84 -1.80 18.08 -22.82
C GLY A 84 -1.06 18.95 -21.79
N ARG A 85 -1.76 19.82 -21.06
CA ARG A 85 -1.19 20.67 -20.00
C ARG A 85 -1.17 19.93 -18.67
N THR A 86 0.01 19.80 -18.08
CA THR A 86 0.18 19.11 -16.79
C THR A 86 -0.25 19.97 -15.60
N ARG A 87 -0.67 19.31 -14.51
CA ARG A 87 -0.93 19.98 -13.22
C ARG A 87 0.29 20.74 -12.71
N TRP A 88 1.49 20.19 -12.95
CA TRP A 88 2.76 20.82 -12.65
C TRP A 88 2.94 22.16 -13.37
N ALA A 89 2.66 22.22 -14.68
CA ALA A 89 2.78 23.48 -15.43
C ALA A 89 1.84 24.56 -14.86
N GLU A 90 0.60 24.20 -14.51
CA GLU A 90 -0.34 25.11 -13.85
C GLU A 90 0.16 25.56 -12.46
N ALA A 91 0.75 24.64 -11.70
CA ALA A 91 1.28 24.91 -10.37
C ALA A 91 2.50 25.84 -10.43
N VAL A 92 3.36 25.66 -11.44
CA VAL A 92 4.52 26.52 -11.74
C VAL A 92 4.05 27.94 -12.07
N ASP A 93 3.06 28.09 -12.96
CA ASP A 93 2.52 29.41 -13.31
C ASP A 93 1.86 30.11 -12.10
N ALA A 94 1.13 29.35 -11.29
CA ALA A 94 0.50 29.86 -10.07
C ALA A 94 1.53 30.28 -9.01
N ALA A 95 2.64 29.56 -8.90
CA ALA A 95 3.77 29.92 -8.03
C ALA A 95 4.49 31.17 -8.54
N ALA A 96 4.74 31.28 -9.85
CA ALA A 96 5.39 32.44 -10.46
C ALA A 96 4.57 33.72 -10.25
N ALA A 97 3.23 33.63 -10.38
CA ALA A 97 2.34 34.76 -10.16
C ALA A 97 2.31 35.29 -8.70
N LEU A 98 2.79 34.50 -7.73
CA LEU A 98 2.82 34.89 -6.32
C LEU A 98 4.04 35.72 -5.92
N GLY A 99 5.11 35.71 -6.74
CA GLY A 99 6.38 36.36 -6.41
C GLY A 99 6.95 35.97 -5.03
N PRO A 100 7.12 34.67 -4.72
CA PRO A 100 7.49 34.22 -3.39
C PRO A 100 8.96 34.50 -3.04
N ASP A 101 9.23 34.68 -1.75
CA ASP A 101 10.60 34.82 -1.24
C ASP A 101 11.35 33.48 -1.25
N ARG A 102 10.61 32.36 -1.11
CA ARG A 102 11.16 31.00 -1.11
C ARG A 102 10.18 30.02 -1.73
N ILE A 103 10.70 29.13 -2.57
CA ILE A 103 9.95 28.01 -3.15
C ILE A 103 10.55 26.70 -2.65
N GLU A 104 9.70 25.82 -2.14
CA GLU A 104 10.09 24.49 -1.68
C GLU A 104 9.23 23.43 -2.34
N LEU A 105 9.89 22.42 -2.90
CA LEU A 105 9.25 21.19 -3.34
C LEU A 105 9.01 20.27 -2.15
N VAL A 106 7.79 19.75 -2.05
CA VAL A 106 7.34 18.92 -0.94
C VAL A 106 6.75 17.59 -1.43
N GLY A 107 6.96 16.53 -0.66
CA GLY A 107 6.50 15.17 -0.96
C GLY A 107 7.17 14.11 -0.06
N GLY A 108 7.20 14.35 1.24
CA GLY A 108 7.88 13.52 2.25
C GLY A 108 9.31 13.97 2.56
N ARG A 109 9.96 14.65 1.61
CA ARG A 109 11.16 15.46 1.83
C ARG A 109 10.95 16.85 1.24
N THR A 110 11.62 17.84 1.83
CA THR A 110 11.58 19.23 1.38
C THR A 110 12.86 19.55 0.61
N ARG A 111 12.73 20.18 -0.55
CA ARG A 111 13.87 20.65 -1.34
C ARG A 111 13.63 22.09 -1.79
N ALA A 112 14.54 23.00 -1.43
CA ALA A 112 14.51 24.36 -1.95
C ALA A 112 14.76 24.38 -3.47
N VAL A 113 14.08 25.27 -4.17
CA VAL A 113 14.18 25.43 -5.63
C VAL A 113 14.60 26.85 -5.96
N ASP A 114 15.76 26.99 -6.62
CA ASP A 114 16.27 28.29 -7.07
C ASP A 114 15.73 28.70 -8.45
N ARG A 115 15.42 27.73 -9.32
CA ARG A 115 14.82 27.93 -10.65
C ARG A 115 13.65 27.00 -10.84
N LEU A 116 12.47 27.57 -10.94
CA LEU A 116 11.22 26.83 -10.98
C LEU A 116 11.03 26.10 -12.31
N GLU A 117 11.55 26.66 -13.39
CA GLU A 117 11.43 26.17 -14.76
C GLU A 117 12.25 24.89 -15.01
N ALA A 118 13.29 24.67 -14.20
CA ALA A 118 14.14 23.47 -14.26
C ALA A 118 13.72 22.38 -13.27
N ALA A 119 12.65 22.61 -12.50
CA ALA A 119 12.16 21.67 -11.51
C ALA A 119 11.13 20.72 -12.11
N GLU A 120 11.18 19.45 -11.72
CA GLU A 120 10.24 18.41 -12.14
C GLU A 120 9.62 17.70 -10.93
N PRO A 121 8.35 17.27 -11.03
CA PRO A 121 7.66 16.54 -9.96
C PRO A 121 7.98 15.04 -10.03
N THR A 122 9.12 14.65 -9.46
CA THR A 122 9.61 13.26 -9.47
C THR A 122 9.43 12.53 -8.15
N ILE A 123 8.76 13.14 -7.17
CA ILE A 123 8.68 12.60 -5.82
C ILE A 123 7.55 11.54 -5.77
N PRO A 124 7.80 10.32 -5.27
CA PRO A 124 6.80 9.26 -5.34
C PRO A 124 5.64 9.42 -4.35
N THR A 125 5.76 10.31 -3.36
CA THR A 125 4.79 10.46 -2.27
C THR A 125 4.27 11.89 -2.18
N SER A 126 2.98 12.07 -1.90
CA SER A 126 2.37 13.40 -1.64
C SER A 126 2.16 13.60 -0.13
N ARG A 127 3.28 13.72 0.60
CA ARG A 127 3.32 14.03 2.04
C ARG A 127 3.82 15.45 2.29
N ILE A 128 2.92 16.33 2.71
CA ILE A 128 3.18 17.77 2.79
C ILE A 128 3.43 18.23 4.22
N ALA A 129 2.89 17.53 5.22
CA ALA A 129 2.93 17.95 6.61
C ALA A 129 4.36 18.22 7.14
N PRO A 130 5.40 17.42 6.80
CA PRO A 130 6.77 17.73 7.23
C PRO A 130 7.29 19.07 6.68
N GLY A 131 7.05 19.35 5.39
CA GLY A 131 7.47 20.61 4.77
C GLY A 131 6.66 21.80 5.27
N LEU A 132 5.35 21.61 5.46
CA LEU A 132 4.49 22.62 6.06
C LEU A 132 4.95 23.00 7.47
N ARG A 133 5.30 22.01 8.31
CA ARG A 133 5.82 22.25 9.65
C ARG A 133 7.12 23.06 9.60
N ALA A 134 8.07 22.68 8.74
CA ALA A 134 9.32 23.41 8.58
C ALA A 134 9.09 24.87 8.10
N ALA A 135 8.16 25.09 7.18
CA ALA A 135 7.81 26.43 6.72
C ALA A 135 7.20 27.28 7.84
N LEU A 136 6.29 26.72 8.63
CA LEU A 136 5.68 27.39 9.77
C LEU A 136 6.70 27.71 10.87
N GLU A 137 7.58 26.77 11.20
CA GLU A 137 8.65 26.94 12.19
C GLU A 137 9.70 27.97 11.75
N SER A 138 9.86 28.20 10.43
CA SER A 138 10.76 29.23 9.90
C SER A 138 10.27 30.66 10.12
N GLY A 139 9.08 30.85 10.69
CA GLY A 139 8.50 32.18 10.95
C GLY A 139 7.89 32.82 9.70
N ALA A 140 7.52 32.02 8.69
CA ALA A 140 6.88 32.51 7.48
C ALA A 140 5.56 33.23 7.80
N SER A 141 5.42 34.47 7.31
CA SER A 141 4.20 35.27 7.52
C SER A 141 3.01 34.77 6.68
N ARG A 142 3.30 34.12 5.55
CA ARG A 142 2.32 33.52 4.64
C ARG A 142 2.91 32.24 4.05
N VAL A 143 2.17 31.15 4.12
CA VAL A 143 2.54 29.89 3.49
C VAL A 143 1.48 29.55 2.45
N VAL A 144 1.87 29.38 1.19
CA VAL A 144 0.95 28.99 0.11
C VAL A 144 1.29 27.58 -0.34
N LEU A 145 0.40 26.63 -0.11
CA LEU A 145 0.50 25.26 -0.62
C LEU A 145 -0.20 25.17 -1.98
N ILE A 146 0.53 24.76 -3.00
CA ILE A 146 0.00 24.46 -4.33
C ILE A 146 0.07 22.95 -4.57
N THR A 147 -1.09 22.31 -4.72
CA THR A 147 -1.22 20.84 -4.83
C THR A 147 -2.42 20.47 -5.68
N ASP A 148 -2.49 19.24 -6.19
CA ASP A 148 -3.69 18.67 -6.81
C ASP A 148 -4.74 18.19 -5.77
N GLY A 149 -4.38 18.19 -4.49
CA GLY A 149 -5.23 17.80 -3.37
C GLY A 149 -5.20 16.32 -3.02
N ALA A 150 -4.42 15.49 -3.74
CA ALA A 150 -4.26 14.07 -3.49
C ALA A 150 -3.23 13.77 -2.38
N LEU A 151 -3.42 14.41 -1.21
CA LEU A 151 -2.47 14.35 -0.10
C LEU A 151 -2.60 13.06 0.72
N GLU A 152 -1.50 12.34 0.90
CA GLU A 152 -1.44 11.14 1.76
C GLU A 152 -1.63 11.49 3.25
N ASP A 153 -1.16 12.66 3.66
CA ASP A 153 -1.19 13.16 5.04
C ASP A 153 -2.21 14.30 5.23
N ALA A 154 -3.29 14.30 4.43
CA ALA A 154 -4.37 15.29 4.50
C ALA A 154 -4.93 15.55 5.93
N PRO A 155 -5.11 14.55 6.81
CA PRO A 155 -5.55 14.81 8.20
C PRO A 155 -4.57 15.69 8.99
N GLU A 156 -3.27 15.45 8.85
CA GLU A 156 -2.21 16.18 9.55
C GLU A 156 -2.07 17.60 9.00
N VAL A 157 -2.08 17.75 7.66
CA VAL A 157 -2.09 19.06 7.00
C VAL A 157 -3.27 19.91 7.46
N ARG A 158 -4.47 19.31 7.58
CA ARG A 158 -5.66 20.01 8.12
C ARG A 158 -5.50 20.41 9.58
N ALA A 159 -4.83 19.61 10.41
CA ALA A 159 -4.55 19.97 11.80
C ALA A 159 -3.59 21.17 11.89
N LEU A 160 -2.51 21.15 11.11
CA LEU A 160 -1.53 22.24 11.02
C LEU A 160 -2.14 23.53 10.47
N ALA A 161 -3.02 23.42 9.47
CA ALA A 161 -3.73 24.57 8.89
C ALA A 161 -4.60 25.29 9.94
N ARG A 162 -5.33 24.51 10.77
CA ARG A 162 -6.17 25.06 11.84
C ARG A 162 -5.39 25.75 12.95
N GLN A 163 -4.16 25.32 13.20
CA GLN A 163 -3.31 25.87 14.27
C GLN A 163 -2.57 27.14 13.84
N SER A 164 -2.14 27.23 12.58
CA SER A 164 -1.29 28.32 12.09
C SER A 164 -2.06 29.54 11.59
N GLY A 165 -3.22 29.35 10.93
CA GLY A 165 -4.00 30.45 10.34
C GLY A 165 -3.32 31.19 9.17
N THR A 166 -2.08 30.84 8.82
CA THR A 166 -1.26 31.48 7.77
C THR A 166 -1.16 30.66 6.48
N LEU A 167 -1.80 29.48 6.44
CA LEU A 167 -1.79 28.58 5.28
C LEU A 167 -2.91 28.92 4.29
N GLU A 168 -2.52 29.26 3.07
CA GLU A 168 -3.40 29.31 1.90
C GLU A 168 -3.19 28.03 1.07
N VAL A 169 -4.27 27.32 0.75
CA VAL A 169 -4.21 26.13 -0.11
C VAL A 169 -4.78 26.48 -1.47
N ARG A 170 -3.95 26.43 -2.51
CA ARG A 170 -4.33 26.55 -3.91
C ARG A 170 -4.36 25.17 -4.54
N ARG A 171 -5.52 24.76 -5.04
CA ARG A 171 -5.67 23.51 -5.76
C ARG A 171 -5.52 23.74 -7.24
N VAL A 172 -4.54 23.09 -7.85
CA VAL A 172 -4.48 22.96 -9.31
C VAL A 172 -5.40 21.82 -9.72
N ARG A 173 -6.21 22.04 -10.75
CA ARG A 173 -7.30 21.17 -11.23
C ARG A 173 -7.66 19.98 -10.34
N SER A 174 -8.67 20.20 -9.49
CA SER A 174 -9.18 19.22 -8.53
C SER A 174 -10.04 18.11 -9.13
N VAL A 175 -10.28 18.12 -10.45
CA VAL A 175 -11.03 17.04 -11.11
C VAL A 175 -10.02 15.94 -11.46
N PRO A 176 -10.17 14.72 -10.91
CA PRO A 176 -9.36 13.60 -11.34
C PRO A 176 -9.53 13.43 -12.85
N PRO A 177 -8.44 13.35 -13.65
CA PRO A 177 -8.58 12.98 -15.05
C PRO A 177 -9.30 11.64 -15.12
N PHE A 178 -9.96 11.41 -16.26
CA PHE A 178 -10.41 10.07 -16.58
C PHE A 178 -9.23 9.11 -16.44
N ASN A 179 -9.46 8.00 -15.74
CA ASN A 179 -8.55 6.88 -15.68
C ASN A 179 -9.36 5.59 -15.60
N ALA A 180 -9.12 4.65 -16.50
CA ALA A 180 -9.62 3.30 -16.41
C ALA A 180 -8.42 2.37 -16.39
N GLY A 181 -8.38 1.43 -15.45
CA GLY A 181 -7.23 0.54 -15.28
C GLY A 181 -7.66 -0.90 -15.01
N ILE A 182 -6.78 -1.84 -15.33
CA ILE A 182 -6.97 -3.28 -15.04
C ILE A 182 -6.49 -3.57 -13.62
N VAL A 183 -7.44 -3.79 -12.72
CA VAL A 183 -7.15 -4.06 -11.30
C VAL A 183 -6.87 -5.53 -11.01
N GLU A 184 -7.47 -6.44 -11.79
CA GLU A 184 -7.32 -7.88 -11.61
C GLU A 184 -7.33 -8.61 -12.96
N LEU A 185 -6.51 -9.66 -13.07
CA LEU A 185 -6.49 -10.59 -14.19
C LEU A 185 -6.50 -12.02 -13.65
N ARG A 186 -7.50 -12.80 -14.05
CA ARG A 186 -7.63 -14.23 -13.75
C ARG A 186 -7.50 -15.02 -15.04
N ALA A 187 -6.40 -15.75 -15.16
CA ALA A 187 -6.17 -16.69 -16.25
C ALA A 187 -6.02 -18.10 -15.67
N PRO A 188 -6.40 -19.15 -16.42
CA PRO A 188 -6.12 -20.53 -16.03
C PRO A 188 -4.61 -20.72 -15.94
N ARG A 189 -4.15 -21.55 -15.01
CA ARG A 189 -2.71 -21.85 -14.89
C ARG A 189 -2.22 -22.81 -15.97
N TRP A 190 -3.14 -23.63 -16.48
CA TRP A 190 -2.89 -24.62 -17.51
C TRP A 190 -4.12 -24.75 -18.42
N VAL A 191 -3.89 -25.08 -19.69
CA VAL A 191 -4.92 -25.48 -20.66
C VAL A 191 -4.34 -26.49 -21.65
N GLU A 192 -5.15 -27.45 -22.07
CA GLU A 192 -4.76 -28.35 -23.15
C GLU A 192 -4.74 -27.63 -24.51
N ALA A 193 -3.83 -28.03 -25.40
CA ALA A 193 -3.74 -27.42 -26.71
C ALA A 193 -5.02 -27.67 -27.52
N GLY A 194 -5.66 -26.59 -28.01
CA GLY A 194 -6.93 -26.66 -28.73
C GLY A 194 -8.18 -26.68 -27.84
N GLU A 195 -8.04 -26.75 -26.51
CA GLU A 195 -9.17 -26.62 -25.59
C GLU A 195 -9.50 -25.15 -25.26
N GLU A 196 -10.77 -24.95 -24.91
CA GLU A 196 -11.31 -23.65 -24.51
C GLU A 196 -11.14 -23.42 -23.01
N ALA A 197 -10.68 -22.23 -22.64
CA ALA A 197 -10.64 -21.74 -21.27
C ALA A 197 -11.11 -20.29 -21.19
N THR A 198 -11.42 -19.84 -19.97
CA THR A 198 -11.89 -18.47 -19.71
C THR A 198 -10.79 -17.63 -19.07
N VAL A 199 -10.53 -16.46 -19.64
CA VAL A 199 -9.69 -15.42 -19.03
C VAL A 199 -10.58 -14.26 -18.62
N GLU A 200 -10.53 -13.86 -17.36
CA GLU A 200 -11.34 -12.77 -16.81
C GLU A 200 -10.45 -11.59 -16.42
N ALA A 201 -10.82 -10.39 -16.85
CA ALA A 201 -10.18 -9.15 -16.42
C ALA A 201 -11.19 -8.26 -15.70
N VAL A 202 -10.74 -7.57 -14.66
CA VAL A 202 -11.56 -6.62 -13.89
C VAL A 202 -11.01 -5.22 -14.14
N VAL A 203 -11.89 -4.35 -14.64
CA VAL A 203 -11.61 -2.95 -14.93
C VAL A 203 -12.24 -2.07 -13.85
N ALA A 204 -11.50 -1.06 -13.41
CA ALA A 204 -11.98 -0.01 -12.51
C ALA A 204 -11.84 1.35 -13.17
N ARG A 205 -12.65 2.31 -12.73
CA ARG A 205 -12.61 3.71 -13.20
C ARG A 205 -12.42 4.69 -12.06
N LEU A 206 -11.56 5.69 -12.29
CA LEU A 206 -11.41 6.90 -11.51
C LEU A 206 -11.73 8.13 -12.39
N GLY A 207 -12.36 9.15 -11.80
CA GLY A 207 -12.75 10.37 -12.53
C GLY A 207 -14.07 10.22 -13.29
N ARG A 208 -14.79 11.34 -13.42
CA ARG A 208 -16.16 11.40 -13.99
C ARG A 208 -16.24 11.75 -15.46
N ASP A 209 -15.17 12.32 -15.99
CA ASP A 209 -15.01 12.53 -17.42
C ASP A 209 -14.49 11.23 -18.05
N GLY A 210 -14.66 11.04 -19.36
CA GLY A 210 -14.23 9.83 -20.07
C GLY A 210 -15.31 9.23 -20.98
N PRO A 211 -14.94 8.29 -21.86
CA PRO A 211 -15.88 7.59 -22.73
C PRO A 211 -16.87 6.72 -21.94
N ASP A 212 -18.06 6.51 -22.50
CA ASP A 212 -19.09 5.65 -21.94
C ASP A 212 -18.75 4.15 -22.02
N SER A 213 -17.74 3.80 -22.81
CA SER A 213 -17.23 2.44 -23.01
C SER A 213 -15.72 2.42 -23.21
N VAL A 214 -15.09 1.34 -22.80
CA VAL A 214 -13.66 1.07 -22.99
C VAL A 214 -13.49 -0.24 -23.76
N GLU A 215 -12.43 -0.31 -24.55
CA GLU A 215 -12.06 -1.53 -25.30
C GLU A 215 -11.05 -2.34 -24.49
N VAL A 216 -11.29 -3.65 -24.37
CA VAL A 216 -10.40 -4.57 -23.69
C VAL A 216 -9.98 -5.66 -24.66
N VAL A 217 -8.66 -5.83 -24.82
CA VAL A 217 -8.03 -6.70 -25.81
C VAL A 217 -7.25 -7.79 -25.09
N LEU A 218 -7.50 -9.05 -25.46
CA LEU A 218 -6.72 -10.21 -25.03
C LEU A 218 -5.62 -10.50 -26.04
N LEU A 219 -4.39 -10.60 -25.56
CA LEU A 219 -3.19 -10.91 -26.33
C LEU A 219 -2.59 -12.25 -25.88
N ASP A 220 -2.17 -13.08 -26.83
CA ASP A 220 -1.35 -14.28 -26.61
C ASP A 220 -0.01 -14.12 -27.31
N GLU A 221 1.09 -14.06 -26.53
CA GLU A 221 2.44 -13.78 -27.04
C GLU A 221 2.48 -12.51 -27.92
N GLY A 222 1.78 -11.45 -27.48
CA GLY A 222 1.67 -10.18 -28.17
C GLY A 222 0.73 -10.15 -29.39
N ARG A 223 0.04 -11.25 -29.71
CA ARG A 223 -0.96 -11.31 -30.79
C ARG A 223 -2.37 -11.21 -30.24
N GLU A 224 -3.18 -10.31 -30.80
CA GLU A 224 -4.61 -10.20 -30.46
C GLU A 224 -5.36 -11.49 -30.77
N THR A 225 -5.99 -12.06 -29.74
CA THR A 225 -6.83 -13.24 -29.84
C THR A 225 -8.32 -12.90 -29.69
N ALA A 226 -8.65 -11.86 -28.92
CA ALA A 226 -10.01 -11.42 -28.71
C ALA A 226 -10.08 -9.94 -28.33
N ARG A 227 -11.23 -9.32 -28.65
CA ARG A 227 -11.55 -7.93 -28.31
C ARG A 227 -12.98 -7.83 -27.80
N ARG A 228 -13.18 -7.00 -26.78
CA ARG A 228 -14.47 -6.75 -26.15
C ARG A 228 -14.63 -5.29 -25.75
N THR A 229 -15.75 -4.72 -26.17
CA THR A 229 -16.24 -3.44 -25.65
C THR A 229 -16.93 -3.66 -24.31
N LEU A 230 -16.53 -2.92 -23.29
CA LEU A 230 -17.14 -2.94 -21.97
C LEU A 230 -17.71 -1.54 -21.67
N PRO A 231 -18.98 -1.43 -21.19
CA PRO A 231 -19.45 -0.15 -20.64
C PRO A 231 -18.51 0.30 -19.53
N ALA A 232 -18.08 1.56 -19.58
CA ALA A 232 -17.16 2.10 -18.58
C ALA A 232 -17.83 1.98 -17.19
N PRO A 233 -17.20 1.31 -16.21
CA PRO A 233 -17.81 1.20 -14.89
C PRO A 233 -18.01 2.59 -14.28
N PRO A 234 -19.07 2.83 -13.50
CA PRO A 234 -19.19 4.05 -12.72
C PRO A 234 -17.96 4.24 -11.80
N GLU A 235 -17.64 5.48 -11.45
CA GLU A 235 -16.54 5.79 -10.53
C GLU A 235 -16.66 4.98 -9.23
N GLY A 236 -15.56 4.30 -8.84
CA GLY A 236 -15.53 3.45 -7.65
C GLY A 236 -16.27 2.11 -7.77
N ARG A 237 -16.75 1.75 -8.97
CA ARG A 237 -17.29 0.41 -9.27
C ARG A 237 -16.31 -0.40 -10.11
N LEU A 238 -16.50 -1.71 -10.09
CA LEU A 238 -15.74 -2.69 -10.86
C LEU A 238 -16.63 -3.26 -11.96
N ALA A 239 -16.06 -3.50 -13.13
CA ALA A 239 -16.69 -4.25 -14.20
C ALA A 239 -15.76 -5.39 -14.64
N ALA A 240 -16.31 -6.60 -14.74
CA ALA A 240 -15.57 -7.78 -15.18
C ALA A 240 -15.88 -8.07 -16.65
N VAL A 241 -14.87 -8.47 -17.40
CA VAL A 241 -14.98 -8.96 -18.78
C VAL A 241 -14.35 -10.33 -18.88
N ALA A 242 -15.10 -11.28 -19.44
CA ALA A 242 -14.64 -12.64 -19.69
C ALA A 242 -14.33 -12.83 -21.18
N PHE A 243 -13.15 -13.37 -21.45
CA PHE A 243 -12.68 -13.75 -22.76
C PHE A 243 -12.68 -15.27 -22.89
N ARG A 244 -13.15 -15.72 -24.06
CA ARG A 244 -12.92 -17.08 -24.53
C ARG A 244 -11.50 -17.16 -25.07
N TYR A 245 -10.66 -17.96 -24.43
CA TYR A 245 -9.28 -18.23 -24.85
C TYR A 245 -9.17 -19.68 -25.33
N VAL A 246 -8.64 -19.87 -26.53
CA VAL A 246 -8.36 -21.21 -27.08
C VAL A 246 -6.88 -21.27 -27.37
N ALA A 247 -6.16 -22.17 -26.71
CA ALA A 247 -4.74 -22.32 -26.95
C ALA A 247 -4.49 -22.83 -28.39
N PRO A 248 -3.53 -22.26 -29.14
CA PRO A 248 -3.27 -22.70 -30.50
C PRO A 248 -2.98 -24.20 -30.59
N ALA A 249 -3.55 -24.88 -31.59
CA ALA A 249 -3.33 -26.30 -31.79
C ALA A 249 -1.84 -26.60 -31.99
N GLY A 250 -1.32 -27.60 -31.27
CA GLY A 250 0.11 -27.96 -31.29
C GLY A 250 1.04 -27.02 -30.52
N ALA A 251 0.51 -25.98 -29.85
CA ALA A 251 1.31 -25.20 -28.91
C ALA A 251 1.64 -26.03 -27.67
N ALA A 252 2.85 -25.84 -27.13
CA ALA A 252 3.29 -26.43 -25.88
C ALA A 252 4.20 -25.45 -25.15
N GLY A 253 4.24 -25.55 -23.81
CA GLY A 253 5.08 -24.70 -22.98
C GLY A 253 4.32 -23.53 -22.35
N ARG A 254 5.06 -22.69 -21.63
CA ARG A 254 4.55 -21.52 -20.94
C ARG A 254 4.31 -20.39 -21.94
N ARG A 255 3.12 -19.82 -21.93
CA ARG A 255 2.70 -18.69 -22.78
C ARG A 255 2.35 -17.48 -21.94
N LEU A 256 2.68 -16.29 -22.43
CA LEU A 256 2.32 -15.00 -21.86
C LEU A 256 0.96 -14.57 -22.40
N ILE A 257 -0.03 -14.50 -21.50
CA ILE A 257 -1.36 -13.98 -21.78
C ILE A 257 -1.47 -12.59 -21.17
N GLU A 258 -1.86 -11.63 -21.99
CA GLU A 258 -1.94 -10.24 -21.57
C GLU A 258 -3.32 -9.68 -21.88
N VAL A 259 -3.77 -8.78 -21.02
CA VAL A 259 -4.96 -7.98 -21.27
C VAL A 259 -4.51 -6.54 -21.34
N LEU A 260 -4.91 -5.88 -22.42
CA LEU A 260 -4.70 -4.47 -22.70
C LEU A 260 -6.05 -3.76 -22.65
N LEU A 261 -6.07 -2.62 -21.98
CA LEU A 261 -7.17 -1.68 -21.95
C LEU A 261 -6.83 -0.51 -22.87
N GLU A 262 -7.68 -0.25 -23.87
CA GLU A 262 -7.55 0.90 -24.77
C GLU A 262 -8.48 2.01 -24.27
N ALA A 263 -8.11 2.65 -23.16
CA ALA A 263 -8.86 3.77 -22.58
C ALA A 263 -8.39 5.15 -23.10
N GLY A 264 -7.11 5.25 -23.49
CA GLY A 264 -6.51 6.51 -23.97
C GLY A 264 -6.44 7.57 -22.87
N ASP A 265 -6.15 7.15 -21.64
CA ASP A 265 -6.16 8.01 -20.46
C ASP A 265 -4.77 8.49 -20.03
N ALA A 266 -4.70 9.10 -18.85
CA ALA A 266 -3.49 9.75 -18.35
C ALA A 266 -2.49 8.79 -17.67
N VAL A 267 -2.84 7.53 -17.40
CA VAL A 267 -2.02 6.57 -16.63
C VAL A 267 -1.89 5.24 -17.37
N ALA A 268 -1.15 5.25 -18.47
CA ALA A 268 -0.93 4.06 -19.29
C ALA A 268 -0.27 2.87 -18.56
N GLU A 269 0.29 3.06 -17.36
CA GLU A 269 0.88 1.98 -16.57
C GLU A 269 -0.13 0.96 -16.02
N ASP A 270 -1.40 1.34 -15.83
CA ASP A 270 -2.45 0.43 -15.34
C ASP A 270 -3.34 -0.16 -16.45
N ASP A 271 -3.10 0.24 -17.70
CA ASP A 271 -3.77 -0.26 -18.91
C ASP A 271 -3.38 -1.70 -19.28
N ARG A 272 -2.33 -2.27 -18.68
CA ARG A 272 -1.82 -3.60 -19.05
C ARG A 272 -1.62 -4.51 -17.84
N ARG A 273 -2.13 -5.74 -17.96
CA ARG A 273 -1.86 -6.85 -17.02
C ARG A 273 -1.50 -8.12 -17.76
N ALA A 274 -0.61 -8.90 -17.18
CA ALA A 274 -0.13 -10.15 -17.77
C ALA A 274 -0.17 -11.32 -16.78
N ALA A 275 -0.40 -12.51 -17.30
CA ALA A 275 -0.38 -13.79 -16.62
C ALA A 275 0.31 -14.83 -17.50
N PHE A 276 0.81 -15.90 -16.88
CA PHE A 276 1.41 -17.01 -17.61
C PHE A 276 0.50 -18.23 -17.56
N VAL A 277 0.30 -18.86 -18.73
CA VAL A 277 -0.51 -20.06 -18.89
C VAL A 277 0.35 -21.17 -19.46
N GLN A 278 0.37 -22.33 -18.82
CA GLN A 278 1.03 -23.52 -19.34
C GLN A 278 0.13 -24.19 -20.38
N VAL A 279 0.63 -24.41 -21.59
CA VAL A 279 -0.10 -25.13 -22.67
C VAL A 279 0.54 -26.49 -22.91
N GLY A 280 -0.28 -27.50 -23.17
CA GLY A 280 0.13 -28.86 -23.53
C GLY A 280 -0.62 -29.89 -22.70
N SER A 281 -0.07 -31.10 -22.59
CA SER A 281 -0.63 -32.14 -21.72
C SER A 281 -0.72 -31.66 -20.27
N GLU A 282 -1.72 -32.15 -19.53
CA GLU A 282 -1.87 -31.84 -18.10
C GLU A 282 -0.52 -32.03 -17.39
N PRO A 283 0.01 -30.98 -16.74
CA PRO A 283 1.29 -31.09 -16.09
C PRO A 283 1.19 -32.16 -15.00
N PRO A 284 2.23 -32.98 -14.80
CA PRO A 284 2.21 -33.99 -13.76
C PRO A 284 2.10 -33.27 -12.41
N GLY A 285 0.89 -33.29 -11.85
CA GLY A 285 0.49 -32.47 -10.72
C GLY A 285 1.06 -32.96 -9.38
N VAL A 286 0.46 -32.51 -8.29
CA VAL A 286 0.74 -33.01 -6.95
C VAL A 286 -0.25 -34.12 -6.63
N ALA A 287 0.24 -35.29 -6.21
CA ALA A 287 -0.60 -36.33 -5.62
C ALA A 287 -0.28 -36.45 -4.13
N LEU A 288 -1.27 -36.19 -3.27
CA LEU A 288 -1.14 -36.28 -1.82
C LEU A 288 -1.99 -37.41 -1.28
N VAL A 289 -1.41 -38.32 -0.50
CA VAL A 289 -2.17 -39.35 0.23
C VAL A 289 -1.83 -39.26 1.71
N SER A 290 -2.86 -39.11 2.55
CA SER A 290 -2.74 -39.22 3.99
C SER A 290 -3.22 -40.58 4.47
N PHE A 291 -2.34 -41.32 5.15
CA PHE A 291 -2.64 -42.61 5.76
C PHE A 291 -3.21 -42.49 7.18
N ARG A 292 -3.25 -41.27 7.74
CA ARG A 292 -3.91 -40.97 9.00
C ARG A 292 -5.09 -40.02 8.82
N PRO A 293 -6.18 -40.18 9.60
CA PRO A 293 -7.28 -39.23 9.69
C PRO A 293 -6.81 -37.92 10.34
N ASP A 294 -6.16 -37.07 9.55
CA ASP A 294 -5.63 -35.77 9.95
C ASP A 294 -6.22 -34.64 9.09
N GLN A 295 -6.30 -33.44 9.65
CA GLN A 295 -6.72 -32.22 8.95
C GLN A 295 -5.57 -31.57 8.18
N GLU A 296 -4.31 -31.80 8.55
CA GLU A 296 -3.13 -31.18 7.90
C GLU A 296 -3.12 -31.30 6.36
N PRO A 297 -3.41 -32.48 5.75
CA PRO A 297 -3.53 -32.63 4.29
C PRO A 297 -4.46 -31.63 3.59
N ARG A 298 -5.53 -31.18 4.26
CA ARG A 298 -6.52 -30.25 3.71
C ARG A 298 -5.96 -28.83 3.58
N PHE A 299 -4.97 -28.48 4.40
CA PHE A 299 -4.27 -27.19 4.35
C PHE A 299 -3.03 -27.27 3.47
N LEU A 300 -2.32 -28.39 3.48
CA LEU A 300 -1.11 -28.58 2.70
C LEU A 300 -1.38 -28.60 1.20
N LEU A 301 -2.42 -29.30 0.75
CA LEU A 301 -2.70 -29.44 -0.68
C LEU A 301 -2.93 -28.08 -1.39
N PRO A 302 -3.78 -27.16 -0.88
CA PRO A 302 -3.94 -25.84 -1.50
C PRO A 302 -2.68 -24.98 -1.50
N VAL A 303 -1.81 -25.14 -0.49
CA VAL A 303 -0.52 -24.44 -0.44
C VAL A 303 0.42 -24.95 -1.52
N LEU A 304 0.49 -26.26 -1.72
CA LEU A 304 1.30 -26.88 -2.77
C LEU A 304 0.80 -26.49 -4.16
N GLU A 305 -0.51 -26.53 -4.40
CA GLU A 305 -1.11 -26.05 -5.65
C GLU A 305 -0.74 -24.59 -5.91
N ARG A 306 -0.91 -23.72 -4.90
CA ARG A 306 -0.60 -22.29 -5.05
C ARG A 306 0.87 -22.05 -5.35
N ALA A 307 1.78 -22.70 -4.62
CA ALA A 307 3.21 -22.51 -4.72
C ALA A 307 3.81 -23.10 -6.00
N LEU A 308 3.33 -24.27 -6.42
CA LEU A 308 3.86 -24.98 -7.59
C LEU A 308 3.18 -24.60 -8.90
N GLY A 309 1.98 -24.01 -8.83
CA GLY A 309 1.25 -23.61 -10.04
C GLY A 309 0.61 -24.78 -10.81
N VAL A 310 0.58 -25.98 -10.25
CA VAL A 310 0.07 -27.21 -10.87
C VAL A 310 -1.15 -27.75 -10.11
N PRO A 311 -2.05 -28.52 -10.77
CA PRO A 311 -3.19 -29.13 -10.09
C PRO A 311 -2.74 -30.11 -9.00
N GLY A 312 -3.49 -30.14 -7.90
CA GLY A 312 -3.29 -31.05 -6.79
C GLY A 312 -4.46 -32.01 -6.66
N ARG A 313 -4.16 -33.29 -6.45
CA ARG A 313 -5.15 -34.31 -6.12
C ARG A 313 -4.78 -34.92 -4.78
N GLY A 314 -5.75 -34.98 -3.86
CA GLY A 314 -5.52 -35.45 -2.50
C GLY A 314 -6.46 -36.58 -2.11
N TRP A 315 -5.99 -37.51 -1.31
CA TRP A 315 -6.79 -38.59 -0.74
C TRP A 315 -6.49 -38.80 0.75
N LEU A 316 -7.51 -39.22 1.47
CA LEU A 316 -7.44 -39.66 2.86
C LEU A 316 -7.77 -41.14 2.95
N ALA A 317 -6.89 -41.93 3.54
CA ALA A 317 -7.15 -43.34 3.82
C ALA A 317 -8.12 -43.49 5.00
N LEU A 318 -9.17 -44.29 4.80
CA LEU A 318 -10.12 -44.71 5.84
C LEU A 318 -9.86 -46.14 6.34
N GLY A 319 -8.84 -46.81 5.80
CA GLY A 319 -8.49 -48.21 6.04
C GLY A 319 -7.48 -48.68 5.00
N SER A 320 -7.24 -50.00 4.91
CA SER A 320 -6.23 -50.57 4.00
C SER A 320 -6.53 -50.31 2.52
N ASP A 321 -7.81 -50.32 2.14
CA ASP A 321 -8.25 -50.28 0.73
C ASP A 321 -9.43 -49.32 0.47
N ARG A 322 -9.61 -48.32 1.32
CA ARG A 322 -10.67 -47.30 1.14
C ARG A 322 -10.09 -45.91 1.28
N TYR A 323 -10.38 -45.07 0.29
CA TYR A 323 -9.90 -43.69 0.24
C TYR A 323 -11.07 -42.74 0.04
N VAL A 324 -10.87 -41.51 0.50
CA VAL A 324 -11.79 -40.40 0.29
C VAL A 324 -11.04 -39.25 -0.34
N ARG A 325 -11.62 -38.64 -1.38
CA ARG A 325 -11.04 -37.47 -2.06
C ARG A 325 -11.02 -36.26 -1.14
N LEU A 326 -9.85 -35.64 -1.04
CA LEU A 326 -9.63 -34.35 -0.40
C LEU A 326 -9.83 -33.25 -1.45
N GLY A 327 -10.54 -32.19 -1.08
CA GLY A 327 -10.81 -31.08 -1.97
C GLY A 327 -11.86 -30.14 -1.40
N LEU A 328 -12.37 -29.27 -2.27
CA LEU A 328 -13.49 -28.37 -2.00
C LEU A 328 -14.65 -28.69 -2.94
N GLY A 329 -15.88 -28.42 -2.53
CA GLY A 329 -17.06 -28.59 -3.38
C GLY A 329 -17.54 -30.04 -3.49
N ALA A 330 -18.16 -30.38 -4.62
CA ALA A 330 -18.90 -31.63 -4.83
C ALA A 330 -18.01 -32.89 -4.84
N ASP A 331 -16.72 -32.76 -5.15
CA ASP A 331 -15.78 -33.88 -5.17
C ASP A 331 -15.20 -34.20 -3.79
N ALA A 332 -15.33 -33.28 -2.82
CA ALA A 332 -14.82 -33.46 -1.47
C ALA A 332 -15.63 -34.49 -0.71
N GLY A 333 -14.97 -35.50 -0.13
CA GLY A 333 -15.68 -36.55 0.61
C GLY A 333 -16.14 -37.73 -0.26
N GLY A 334 -15.97 -37.67 -1.59
CA GLY A 334 -16.27 -38.77 -2.49
C GLY A 334 -15.36 -39.98 -2.23
N ALA A 335 -15.92 -41.19 -2.31
CA ALA A 335 -15.14 -42.42 -2.22
C ALA A 335 -14.21 -42.56 -3.44
N ALA A 336 -13.00 -43.05 -3.21
CA ALA A 336 -12.01 -43.33 -4.24
C ALA A 336 -11.44 -44.75 -4.08
N ASP A 337 -11.23 -45.40 -5.23
CA ASP A 337 -10.70 -46.76 -5.28
C ASP A 337 -9.17 -46.78 -5.18
N PRO A 338 -8.56 -47.84 -4.62
CA PRO A 338 -7.10 -47.96 -4.53
C PRO A 338 -6.37 -47.92 -5.88
N ALA A 339 -7.04 -48.26 -6.99
CA ALA A 339 -6.46 -48.16 -8.33
C ALA A 339 -6.27 -46.68 -8.74
N GLU A 340 -7.29 -45.85 -8.56
CA GLU A 340 -7.25 -44.41 -8.84
C GLU A 340 -6.09 -43.73 -8.09
N VAL A 341 -5.95 -44.03 -6.80
CA VAL A 341 -4.88 -43.45 -5.97
C VAL A 341 -3.50 -43.86 -6.48
N ARG A 342 -3.32 -45.13 -6.84
CA ARG A 342 -2.04 -45.64 -7.36
C ARG A 342 -1.69 -45.01 -8.70
N ASP A 343 -2.66 -44.88 -9.61
CA ASP A 343 -2.45 -44.29 -10.92
C ASP A 343 -2.11 -42.79 -10.81
N ALA A 344 -2.78 -42.08 -9.89
CA ALA A 344 -2.46 -40.69 -9.63
C ALA A 344 -1.06 -40.49 -9.03
N ILE A 345 -0.65 -41.35 -8.10
CA ILE A 345 0.69 -41.32 -7.50
C ILE A 345 1.76 -41.66 -8.54
N GLY A 346 1.50 -42.64 -9.42
CA GLY A 346 2.42 -43.04 -10.48
C GLY A 346 2.61 -41.98 -11.58
N SER A 347 1.61 -41.12 -11.78
CA SER A 347 1.63 -40.05 -12.79
C SER A 347 2.02 -38.67 -12.22
N ALA A 348 2.14 -38.53 -10.91
CA ALA A 348 2.40 -37.24 -10.26
C ALA A 348 3.83 -36.74 -10.49
N GLY A 349 3.98 -35.41 -10.64
CA GLY A 349 5.29 -34.77 -10.69
C GLY A 349 5.89 -34.58 -9.30
N LEU A 350 5.03 -34.52 -8.29
CA LEU A 350 5.37 -34.53 -6.87
C LEU A 350 4.40 -35.45 -6.12
N VAL A 351 4.97 -36.41 -5.38
CA VAL A 351 4.21 -37.29 -4.50
C VAL A 351 4.36 -36.80 -3.06
N VAL A 352 3.26 -36.71 -2.33
CA VAL A 352 3.23 -36.38 -0.90
C VAL A 352 2.58 -37.50 -0.14
N LEU A 353 3.35 -38.18 0.71
CA LEU A 353 2.84 -39.25 1.57
C LEU A 353 2.83 -38.75 3.01
N HIS A 354 1.64 -38.62 3.57
CA HIS A 354 1.43 -38.11 4.93
C HIS A 354 0.99 -39.22 5.88
N GLY A 355 1.56 -39.24 7.08
CA GLY A 355 1.26 -40.24 8.11
C GLY A 355 1.73 -41.65 7.75
N VAL A 356 2.83 -41.80 7.02
CA VAL A 356 3.36 -43.12 6.66
C VAL A 356 3.91 -43.84 7.90
N ASP A 357 3.46 -45.07 8.14
CA ASP A 357 3.93 -45.96 9.21
C ASP A 357 4.14 -47.40 8.72
N GLY A 358 4.44 -48.33 9.64
CA GLY A 358 4.63 -49.74 9.33
C GLY A 358 3.40 -50.45 8.74
N GLY A 359 2.20 -49.88 8.93
CA GLY A 359 0.93 -50.35 8.39
C GLY A 359 0.61 -49.81 6.99
N ALA A 360 1.45 -48.92 6.43
CA ALA A 360 1.24 -48.39 5.09
C ALA A 360 1.26 -49.51 4.02
N PRO A 361 0.39 -49.42 2.99
CA PRO A 361 0.33 -50.40 1.90
C PRO A 361 1.68 -50.61 1.21
N ALA A 362 1.90 -51.81 0.67
CA ALA A 362 3.13 -52.14 -0.07
C ALA A 362 3.39 -51.18 -1.24
N TRP A 363 2.34 -50.76 -1.95
CA TRP A 363 2.45 -49.81 -3.05
C TRP A 363 2.92 -48.42 -2.58
N ALA A 364 2.51 -47.97 -1.38
CA ALA A 364 2.94 -46.69 -0.82
C ALA A 364 4.43 -46.72 -0.48
N ARG A 365 4.90 -47.85 0.08
CA ARG A 365 6.33 -48.10 0.32
C ARG A 365 7.14 -48.24 -0.98
N ALA A 366 6.54 -48.75 -2.05
CA ALA A 366 7.16 -48.76 -3.38
C ALA A 366 7.25 -47.35 -3.97
N ALA A 367 6.19 -46.54 -3.85
CA ALA A 367 6.17 -45.16 -4.31
C ALA A 367 7.26 -44.29 -3.65
N VAL A 368 7.64 -44.57 -2.40
CA VAL A 368 8.79 -43.91 -1.75
C VAL A 368 10.11 -44.10 -2.53
N ARG A 369 10.27 -45.25 -3.21
CA ARG A 369 11.48 -45.56 -4.00
C ARG A 369 11.39 -45.07 -5.43
N ASP A 370 10.19 -45.10 -6.01
CA ASP A 370 10.00 -44.92 -7.45
C ASP A 370 9.61 -43.48 -7.84
N ALA A 371 9.17 -42.66 -6.88
CA ALA A 371 8.75 -41.28 -7.14
C ALA A 371 9.94 -40.38 -7.53
N ARG A 372 9.77 -39.58 -8.59
CA ARG A 372 10.78 -38.60 -9.03
C ARG A 372 11.05 -37.51 -8.00
N ARG A 373 10.00 -37.06 -7.32
CA ARG A 373 10.04 -36.05 -6.26
C ARG A 373 9.04 -36.47 -5.19
N LEU A 374 9.49 -36.48 -3.94
CA LEU A 374 8.75 -37.06 -2.84
C LEU A 374 8.87 -36.17 -1.59
N LEU A 375 7.74 -35.92 -0.94
CA LEU A 375 7.68 -35.44 0.45
C LEU A 375 7.03 -36.51 1.31
N VAL A 376 7.73 -36.96 2.35
CA VAL A 376 7.20 -37.93 3.31
C VAL A 376 7.08 -37.26 4.67
N PHE A 377 5.88 -37.30 5.24
CA PHE A 377 5.62 -36.92 6.62
C PHE A 377 5.32 -38.21 7.40
N PRO A 378 6.29 -38.73 8.19
CA PRO A 378 6.10 -39.95 8.94
C PRO A 378 5.07 -39.77 10.07
N ALA A 379 4.45 -40.87 10.47
CA ALA A 379 3.37 -40.88 11.46
C ALA A 379 3.80 -40.62 12.92
N GLY A 380 5.10 -40.39 13.17
CA GLY A 380 5.71 -40.16 14.49
C GLY A 380 7.17 -39.69 14.38
N GLU A 381 7.75 -39.25 15.50
CA GLU A 381 9.17 -38.89 15.58
C GLU A 381 10.03 -40.05 15.09
N THR A 382 10.86 -39.79 14.10
CA THR A 382 11.92 -40.70 13.71
C THR A 382 12.88 -40.79 14.89
N VAL A 383 12.72 -41.81 15.74
CA VAL A 383 13.83 -42.23 16.60
C VAL A 383 14.89 -42.77 15.65
N ALA A 384 16.06 -42.14 15.74
CA ALA A 384 17.25 -42.35 14.92
C ALA A 384 17.63 -43.82 14.71
#